data_AF-A0A1A8NTQ2-F1
#
_entry.id   AF-A0A1A8NTQ2-F1
#
_cell.length_a   1.000
_cell.length_b   1.000
_cell.length_c   1.000
_cell.angle_alpha   90.00
_cell.angle_beta   90.00
_cell.angle_gamma   90.00
#
_symmetry.space_group_name_H-M   'P 1'
#
loop_
_entity.id
_entity.type
_entity.pdbx_description
1 polymer ?
#
loop_
_entity_poly.entity_id
_entity_poly.type
_entity_poly.pdbx_seq_one_letter_code
_entity_poly.pdbx_strand_id
1 'polypeptide(L)'
;FEYIMHNKGLMTEHYYPYKAVEGICMYNSKLAAAFVKEVMNITAYDEMGMVDAVGTHNPVSFAFEVTPDFMHYKQGVYASTTCHNTTDKVN
;
A
#
# COMPACT_ATOMS: atom_id res chain seq x y z
N PHE A 1 0.89 2.86 7.38
CA PHE A 1 0.47 2.01 8.52
C PHE A 1 0.69 2.65 9.88
N GLU A 2 1.81 3.37 10.09
CA GLU A 2 2.11 4.04 11.38
C GLU A 2 1.00 4.97 11.86
N TYR A 3 0.41 5.79 10.98
CA TYR A 3 -0.73 6.63 11.33
C TYR A 3 -1.84 5.84 12.02
N ILE A 4 -2.27 4.70 11.46
CA ILE A 4 -3.36 3.87 12.01
C ILE A 4 -2.96 3.30 13.39
N MET A 5 -1.70 2.90 13.55
CA MET A 5 -1.15 2.37 14.80
C MET A 5 -1.16 3.43 15.92
N HIS A 6 -0.79 4.67 15.59
CA HIS A 6 -0.78 5.79 16.53
C HIS A 6 -2.19 6.36 16.79
N ASN A 7 -3.01 6.47 15.75
CA ASN A 7 -4.40 6.94 15.80
C ASN A 7 -5.36 5.93 16.45
N LYS A 8 -4.86 4.72 16.76
CA LYS A 8 -5.59 3.62 17.38
C LYS A 8 -6.85 3.25 16.59
N GLY A 9 -6.74 3.24 15.27
CA GLY A 9 -7.87 2.84 14.45
C GLY A 9 -7.95 3.53 13.09
N LEU A 10 -8.68 2.86 12.20
CA LEU A 10 -9.15 3.38 10.92
C LEU A 10 -10.65 3.06 10.80
N MET A 11 -11.43 4.01 10.29
CA MET A 11 -12.87 3.85 10.06
C MET A 11 -13.13 3.06 8.77
N THR A 12 -14.32 2.47 8.66
CA THR A 12 -14.74 1.81 7.41
C THR A 12 -15.18 2.84 6.37
N GLU A 13 -15.12 2.44 5.09
CA GLU A 13 -15.64 3.22 3.95
C GLU A 13 -17.10 3.66 4.14
N HIS A 14 -17.91 2.84 4.81
CA HIS A 14 -19.31 3.17 5.09
C HIS A 14 -19.46 4.43 5.97
N TYR A 15 -18.61 4.59 7.00
CA TYR A 15 -18.66 5.73 7.92
C TYR A 15 -17.76 6.89 7.50
N TYR A 16 -16.73 6.63 6.69
CA TYR A 16 -15.82 7.64 6.16
C TYR A 16 -15.59 7.38 4.66
N PRO A 17 -16.55 7.75 3.79
CA PRO A 17 -16.45 7.46 2.36
C PRO A 17 -15.38 8.30 1.66
N TYR A 18 -14.76 7.72 0.65
CA TYR A 18 -13.78 8.38 -0.21
C TYR A 18 -14.41 9.48 -1.06
N LYS A 19 -13.78 10.65 -1.10
CA LYS A 19 -14.28 11.84 -1.80
C LYS A 19 -13.43 12.28 -2.99
N ALA A 20 -12.31 11.61 -3.26
CA ALA A 20 -11.34 11.99 -4.29
C ALA A 20 -10.81 13.44 -4.22
N VAL A 21 -10.98 14.11 -3.07
CA VAL A 21 -10.46 15.44 -2.78
C VAL A 21 -9.97 15.48 -1.34
N GLU A 22 -8.94 16.27 -1.09
CA GLU A 22 -8.51 16.55 0.28
C GLU A 22 -9.61 17.28 1.05
N GLY A 23 -9.74 16.97 2.33
CA GLY A 23 -10.77 17.55 3.18
C GLY A 23 -10.33 17.51 4.64
N ILE A 24 -11.23 17.96 5.51
CA ILE A 24 -10.98 17.98 6.95
C ILE A 24 -11.03 16.54 7.47
N CYS A 25 -10.11 16.20 8.39
CA CYS A 25 -10.10 14.92 9.09
C CYS A 25 -11.35 14.80 9.97
N MET A 26 -12.21 13.83 9.68
CA MET A 26 -13.45 13.53 10.43
C MET A 26 -13.35 12.22 11.21
N TYR A 27 -12.14 11.84 11.64
CA TYR A 27 -11.92 10.60 12.37
C TYR A 27 -12.72 10.57 13.68
N ASN A 28 -13.42 9.45 13.91
CA ASN A 28 -14.14 9.15 15.13
C ASN A 28 -13.72 7.78 15.65
N SER A 29 -13.03 7.75 16.79
CA SER A 29 -12.51 6.53 17.41
C SER A 29 -13.60 5.51 17.78
N LYS A 30 -14.84 5.94 18.01
CA LYS A 30 -15.98 5.04 18.28
C LYS A 30 -16.42 4.24 17.05
N LEU A 31 -16.03 4.68 15.86
CA LEU A 31 -16.35 4.06 14.57
C LEU A 31 -15.11 3.40 13.94
N ALA A 32 -14.00 3.28 14.68
CA ALA A 32 -12.82 2.57 14.23
C ALA A 32 -13.11 1.07 14.12
N ALA A 33 -12.69 0.47 13.00
CA ALA A 33 -12.94 -0.93 12.69
C ALA A 33 -11.66 -1.71 12.34
N ALA A 34 -10.58 -1.03 11.93
CA ALA A 34 -9.30 -1.66 11.64
C ALA A 34 -8.20 -1.06 12.52
N PHE A 35 -7.34 -1.91 13.08
CA PHE A 35 -6.29 -1.52 14.03
C PHE A 35 -4.98 -2.16 13.62
N VAL A 36 -3.88 -1.42 13.74
CA VAL A 36 -2.53 -1.91 13.46
C VAL A 36 -1.80 -2.07 14.79
N LYS A 37 -1.32 -3.29 15.06
CA LYS A 37 -0.52 -3.59 16.25
C LYS A 37 0.96 -3.25 16.04
N GLU A 38 1.47 -3.59 14.86
CA GLU A 38 2.89 -3.49 14.51
C GLU A 38 3.03 -3.26 13.01
N VAL A 39 4.13 -2.63 12.62
CA VAL A 39 4.50 -2.38 11.23
C VAL A 39 5.84 -3.07 10.99
N MET A 40 5.87 -3.95 9.98
CA MET A 40 7.07 -4.65 9.55
C MET A 40 7.47 -4.15 8.16
N ASN A 41 8.73 -3.80 8.00
CA ASN A 41 9.29 -3.38 6.71
C ASN A 41 10.21 -4.48 6.19
N ILE A 42 9.99 -4.91 4.94
CA ILE A 42 10.92 -5.81 4.24
C ILE A 42 12.14 -4.98 3.83
N THR A 43 13.33 -5.60 3.87
CA THR A 43 14.57 -4.93 3.50
C THR A 43 14.52 -4.49 2.04
N ALA A 44 15.00 -3.29 1.73
CA ALA A 44 15.00 -2.78 0.36
C ALA A 44 15.74 -3.76 -0.58
N TYR A 45 15.15 -3.98 -1.76
CA TYR A 45 15.66 -4.90 -2.80
C TYR A 45 15.65 -6.40 -2.44
N ASP A 46 15.00 -6.79 -1.33
CA ASP A 46 14.87 -8.19 -0.92
C ASP A 46 13.58 -8.84 -1.44
N GLU A 47 13.57 -9.21 -2.72
CA GLU A 47 12.43 -9.90 -3.34
C GLU A 47 12.16 -11.27 -2.69
N MET A 48 13.20 -11.96 -2.21
CA MET A 48 13.04 -13.24 -1.52
C MET A 48 12.35 -13.07 -0.17
N GLY A 49 12.70 -12.02 0.58
CA GLY A 49 11.97 -11.64 1.79
C GLY A 49 10.50 -11.30 1.51
N MET A 50 10.20 -10.71 0.35
CA MET A 50 8.81 -10.48 -0.07
C MET A 50 8.06 -11.77 -0.41
N VAL A 51 8.72 -12.72 -1.10
CA VAL A 51 8.14 -14.06 -1.37
C VAL A 51 7.81 -14.78 -0.06
N ASP A 52 8.75 -14.78 0.89
CA ASP A 52 8.54 -15.40 2.20
C ASP A 52 7.38 -14.74 2.96
N ALA A 53 7.33 -13.40 2.99
CA ALA A 53 6.26 -12.67 3.66
C ALA A 53 4.88 -12.94 3.05
N VAL A 54 4.77 -12.97 1.72
CA VAL A 54 3.52 -13.31 1.03
C VAL A 54 3.12 -14.77 1.26
N GLY A 55 4.08 -15.69 1.25
CA GLY A 55 3.83 -17.13 1.40
C GLY A 55 3.50 -17.58 2.82
N THR A 56 4.02 -16.88 3.84
CA THR A 56 3.91 -17.30 5.24
C THR A 56 3.05 -16.39 6.11
N HIS A 57 2.80 -15.15 5.69
CA HIS A 57 2.06 -14.17 6.47
C HIS A 57 0.77 -13.73 5.79
N ASN A 58 0.82 -12.68 4.97
CA ASN A 58 -0.35 -11.95 4.47
C ASN A 58 0.02 -11.15 3.20
N PRO A 59 -0.95 -10.56 2.49
CA PRO A 59 -0.66 -9.63 1.40
C PRO A 59 0.28 -8.49 1.83
N VAL A 60 1.23 -8.15 0.97
CA VAL A 60 2.26 -7.13 1.21
C VAL A 60 1.98 -5.91 0.33
N SER A 61 2.03 -4.71 0.92
CA SER A 61 2.03 -3.46 0.15
C SER A 61 3.43 -3.16 -0.39
N PHE A 62 3.56 -2.97 -1.70
CA PHE A 62 4.80 -2.59 -2.38
C PHE A 62 4.52 -1.45 -3.38
N ALA A 63 5.57 -0.80 -3.87
CA ALA A 63 5.49 0.27 -4.87
C ALA A 63 6.41 -0.06 -6.06
N PHE A 64 6.04 0.39 -7.25
CA PHE A 64 6.79 0.22 -8.50
C PHE A 64 6.53 1.41 -9.43
N GLU A 65 7.42 1.65 -10.39
CA GLU A 65 7.26 2.75 -11.36
C GLU A 65 6.23 2.38 -12.42
N VAL A 66 5.22 3.25 -12.59
CA VAL A 66 4.20 3.10 -13.64
C VAL A 66 4.66 3.81 -14.90
N THR A 67 4.92 3.04 -15.96
CA THR A 67 5.23 3.55 -17.31
C THR A 67 3.98 3.57 -18.21
N PRO A 68 3.96 4.35 -19.31
CA PRO A 68 2.76 4.53 -20.15
C PRO A 68 2.17 3.23 -20.74
N ASP A 69 3.01 2.22 -20.96
CA ASP A 69 2.60 0.89 -21.43
C ASP A 69 1.85 0.10 -20.35
N PHE A 70 2.19 0.28 -19.06
CA PHE A 70 1.47 -0.35 -17.95
C PHE A 70 0.01 0.09 -17.87
N MET A 71 -0.29 1.36 -18.20
CA MET A 71 -1.67 1.89 -18.22
C MET A 71 -2.59 1.14 -19.20
N HIS A 72 -2.01 0.47 -20.19
CA HIS A 72 -2.73 -0.28 -21.22
C HIS A 72 -2.55 -1.80 -21.09
N TYR A 73 -1.87 -2.26 -20.03
CA TYR A 73 -1.67 -3.68 -19.75
C TYR A 73 -3.02 -4.39 -19.50
N LYS A 74 -3.16 -5.61 -20.00
CA LYS A 74 -4.43 -6.38 -19.92
C LYS A 74 -4.27 -7.79 -19.38
N GLN A 75 -3.23 -8.51 -19.78
CA GLN A 75 -3.01 -9.92 -19.41
C GLN A 75 -1.57 -10.35 -19.65
N GLY A 76 -1.16 -11.44 -19.01
CA GLY A 76 0.17 -12.05 -19.16
C GLY A 76 1.06 -11.84 -17.93
N VAL A 77 2.35 -11.67 -18.16
CA VAL A 77 3.33 -11.23 -17.16
C VAL A 77 3.93 -9.94 -17.67
N TYR A 78 3.74 -8.85 -16.92
CA TYR A 78 4.25 -7.54 -17.30
C TYR A 78 5.76 -7.46 -17.06
N ALA A 79 6.48 -6.94 -18.04
CA ALA A 79 7.90 -6.60 -17.93
C ALA A 79 8.18 -5.39 -18.84
N SER A 80 9.03 -4.48 -18.39
CA SER A 80 9.42 -3.29 -19.14
C SER A 80 10.94 -3.09 -19.08
N THR A 81 11.53 -2.61 -20.16
CA THR A 81 12.94 -2.22 -20.23
C THR A 81 13.15 -0.74 -19.91
N THR A 82 12.07 0.02 -19.73
CA THR A 82 12.10 1.47 -19.46
C THR A 82 11.78 1.80 -18.01
N CYS A 83 11.26 0.84 -17.23
CA CYS A 83 11.08 1.01 -15.80
C CYS A 83 12.43 0.95 -15.07
N HIS A 84 12.58 1.85 -14.10
CA HIS A 84 13.69 1.92 -13.19
C HIS A 84 13.38 1.10 -11.93
N ASN A 85 14.44 0.77 -11.19
CA ASN A 85 14.35 0.00 -9.95
C ASN A 85 14.74 0.84 -8.72
N THR A 86 14.71 2.17 -8.81
CA THR A 86 15.15 3.05 -7.73
C THR A 86 13.96 3.63 -6.97
N THR A 87 14.13 3.84 -5.65
CA THR A 87 13.05 4.28 -4.76
C THR A 87 12.59 5.72 -5.02
N ASP A 88 13.35 6.52 -5.76
CA ASP A 88 12.96 7.88 -6.17
C ASP A 88 11.95 7.93 -7.32
N LYS A 89 11.72 6.80 -7.99
CA LYS A 89 10.81 6.69 -9.15
C LYS A 89 9.42 6.15 -8.81
N VAL A 90 9.13 5.92 -7.53
CA VAL A 90 7.91 5.25 -7.07
C VAL A 90 6.98 6.15 -6.23
N ASN A 91 6.97 7.46 -6.50
CA ASN A 91 6.15 8.44 -5.77
C ASN A 91 5.62 9.56 -6.68
#